data_AF-A0A9W9SWK4-F1
#
_entry.id   AF-A0A9W9SWK4-F1
#
_cell.length_a   1.000
_cell.length_b   1.000
_cell.length_c   1.000
_cell.angle_alpha   90.00
_cell.angle_beta   90.00
_cell.angle_gamma   90.00
#
_symmetry.space_group_name_H-M   'P 1'
#
loop_
_entity.id
_entity.type
_entity.pdbx_description
1 polymer ?
#
loop_
_entity_poly.entity_id
_entity_poly.type
_entity_poly.pdbx_seq_one_letter_code
_entity_poly.pdbx_strand_id
1 'polypeptide(L)'
;MATDHISKPTEPDALILEAWGQGLMVGSLLIMAAITVANMKSHILLHKLIFAELILAMAHGTFIFPHEPVYGWYLSVTAIGLNISWALHNVIAWMKNRPFLSRKVSLIYITTVILCWPYWGLEIYANFTYFNNINKIFLTTRPMEPLFRDPWWIFTTASLFWTIKREYNFGLWELVVVSPRFGIMLAAMCLSIIFMIVDTCSVLNAFSSLLPTGVEPFWKLSFIFKCLCDTVILDDFKTALDHLRVHWMRKKNGELFVTPLTTPHSSPHAHRVRRDIETGDSQISPLTPTKGSYARAVHLDDVNI
;
A
#
# COMPACT_ATOMS: atom_id res chain seq x y z
N MET A 1 -20.29 44.85 -6.91
CA MET A 1 -19.21 44.49 -5.98
C MET A 1 -19.69 43.28 -5.20
N ALA A 2 -19.42 42.08 -5.70
CA ALA A 2 -19.81 40.85 -5.03
C ALA A 2 -18.90 40.69 -3.80
N THR A 3 -19.51 40.51 -2.64
CA THR A 3 -18.84 40.25 -1.37
C THR A 3 -18.05 38.94 -1.48
N ASP A 4 -16.73 39.04 -1.60
CA ASP A 4 -15.74 37.95 -1.55
C ASP A 4 -15.66 37.29 -0.16
N HIS A 5 -16.82 36.93 0.40
CA HIS A 5 -16.89 36.22 1.67
C HIS A 5 -16.95 34.72 1.37
N ILE A 6 -15.87 34.01 1.70
CA ILE A 6 -15.76 32.57 1.57
C ILE A 6 -16.53 31.95 2.73
N SER A 7 -17.70 31.40 2.43
CA SER A 7 -18.52 30.63 3.35
C SER A 7 -18.62 29.17 2.91
N LYS A 8 -19.20 28.33 3.76
CA LYS A 8 -19.65 26.98 3.37
C LYS A 8 -20.41 27.06 2.02
N PRO A 9 -20.19 26.12 1.07
CA PRO A 9 -20.90 26.13 -0.19
C PRO A 9 -22.42 26.11 0.04
N THR A 10 -23.11 27.15 -0.41
CA THR A 10 -24.57 27.30 -0.30
C THR A 10 -25.29 26.83 -1.57
N GLU A 11 -24.56 26.74 -2.68
CA GLU A 11 -25.07 26.21 -3.95
C GLU A 11 -25.42 24.72 -3.78
N PRO A 12 -26.65 24.29 -4.16
CA PRO A 12 -27.15 22.95 -3.88
C PRO A 12 -26.31 21.86 -4.53
N ASP A 13 -25.89 22.06 -5.78
CA ASP A 13 -25.07 21.08 -6.52
C ASP A 13 -23.68 20.91 -5.90
N ALA A 14 -23.08 22.02 -5.47
CA ALA A 14 -21.79 22.04 -4.79
C ALA A 14 -21.88 21.35 -3.42
N LEU A 15 -22.95 21.63 -2.67
CA LEU A 15 -23.18 21.04 -1.35
C LEU A 15 -23.43 19.53 -1.44
N ILE A 16 -24.22 19.07 -2.42
CA ILE A 16 -24.48 17.65 -2.64
C ILE A 16 -23.19 16.92 -3.00
N LEU A 17 -22.41 17.46 -3.92
CA LEU A 17 -21.15 16.85 -4.35
C LEU A 17 -20.14 16.77 -3.21
N GLU A 18 -20.03 17.84 -2.42
CA GLU A 18 -19.12 17.91 -1.27
C GLU A 18 -19.55 16.92 -0.17
N ALA A 19 -20.84 16.87 0.16
CA ALA A 19 -21.40 15.94 1.13
C ALA A 19 -21.24 14.49 0.70
N TRP A 20 -21.47 14.18 -0.59
CA TRP A 20 -21.24 12.85 -1.14
C TRP A 20 -19.76 12.46 -1.06
N GLY A 21 -18.85 13.33 -1.49
CA GLY A 21 -17.42 13.05 -1.48
C GLY A 21 -16.88 12.87 -0.06
N GLN A 22 -17.35 13.67 0.89
CA GLN A 22 -17.01 13.53 2.31
C GLN A 22 -17.54 12.24 2.91
N GLY A 23 -18.82 11.93 2.69
CA GLY A 23 -19.43 10.68 3.16
C GLY A 23 -18.73 9.45 2.60
N LEU A 24 -18.40 9.46 1.31
CA LEU A 24 -17.65 8.37 0.67
C LEU A 24 -16.26 8.22 1.28
N MET A 25 -15.53 9.32 1.50
CA MET A 25 -14.20 9.30 2.10
C MET A 25 -14.24 8.75 3.53
N VAL A 26 -15.06 9.32 4.41
CA VAL A 26 -15.16 8.84 5.81
C VAL A 26 -15.64 7.40 5.87
N GLY A 27 -16.67 7.04 5.11
CA GLY A 27 -17.21 5.68 5.08
C GLY A 27 -16.18 4.65 4.62
N SER A 28 -15.43 4.96 3.55
CA SER A 28 -14.38 4.07 3.04
C SER A 28 -13.24 3.91 4.03
N LEU A 29 -12.77 5.01 4.62
CA LEU A 29 -11.70 4.99 5.64
C LEU A 29 -12.13 4.21 6.89
N LEU A 30 -13.38 4.34 7.31
CA LEU A 30 -13.92 3.58 8.45
C LEU A 30 -13.89 2.08 8.21
N ILE A 31 -14.34 1.62 7.03
CA ILE A 31 -14.31 0.20 6.65
C ILE A 31 -12.86 -0.29 6.59
N MET A 32 -11.95 0.46 5.96
CA MET A 32 -10.53 0.11 5.89
C MET A 32 -9.87 0.09 7.27
N ALA A 33 -10.26 0.99 8.18
CA ALA A 33 -9.77 1.01 9.55
C ALA A 33 -10.24 -0.23 10.31
N ALA A 34 -11.50 -0.64 10.15
CA ALA A 34 -12.02 -1.87 10.75
C ALA A 34 -11.28 -3.11 10.24
N ILE A 35 -11.03 -3.21 8.93
CA ILE A 35 -10.25 -4.30 8.33
C ILE A 35 -8.81 -4.29 8.88
N THR A 36 -8.17 -3.12 8.93
CA THR A 36 -6.80 -2.97 9.45
C THR A 36 -6.71 -3.43 10.89
N VAL A 37 -7.68 -3.07 11.75
CA VAL A 37 -7.72 -3.50 13.14
C VAL A 37 -7.95 -5.00 13.25
N ALA A 38 -8.88 -5.57 12.47
CA ALA A 38 -9.17 -7.00 12.47
C ALA A 38 -7.95 -7.85 12.07
N ASN A 39 -7.13 -7.34 11.14
CA ASN A 39 -5.94 -8.02 10.65
C ASN A 39 -4.64 -7.62 11.40
N MET A 40 -4.72 -6.71 12.37
CA MET A 40 -3.55 -6.14 13.03
C MET A 40 -2.80 -7.17 13.88
N LYS A 41 -1.49 -7.30 13.62
CA LYS A 41 -0.56 -8.06 14.47
C LYS A 41 0.21 -7.11 15.38
N SER A 42 0.22 -7.39 16.69
CA SER A 42 0.81 -6.50 17.72
C SER A 42 2.28 -6.12 17.49
N HIS A 43 3.05 -7.01 16.86
CA HIS A 43 4.49 -6.85 16.60
C HIS A 43 4.81 -6.11 15.29
N ILE A 44 3.83 -5.86 14.41
CA ILE A 44 4.09 -5.26 13.10
C ILE A 44 3.72 -3.78 13.12
N LEU A 45 4.75 -2.92 13.11
CA LEU A 45 4.59 -1.46 13.15
C LEU A 45 3.83 -0.91 11.93
N LEU A 46 3.93 -1.55 10.77
CA LEU A 46 3.26 -1.12 9.54
C LEU A 46 1.73 -1.04 9.67
N HIS A 47 1.09 -2.00 10.35
CA HIS A 47 -0.36 -1.98 10.58
C HIS A 47 -0.78 -0.80 11.46
N LYS A 48 0.04 -0.49 12.49
CA LYS A 48 -0.22 0.64 13.39
C LYS A 48 -0.12 1.97 12.67
N LEU A 49 0.84 2.12 11.76
CA LEU A 49 0.98 3.34 10.95
C LEU A 49 -0.19 3.52 9.98
N ILE A 50 -0.60 2.45 9.29
CA ILE A 50 -1.76 2.50 8.37
C ILE A 50 -3.03 2.85 9.14
N PHE A 51 -3.23 2.26 10.32
CA PHE A 51 -4.36 2.64 11.15
C PHE A 51 -4.29 4.12 11.57
N ALA A 52 -3.12 4.61 11.99
CA ALA A 52 -2.95 6.01 12.37
C ALA A 52 -3.21 6.99 11.21
N GLU A 53 -2.74 6.66 9.99
CA GLU A 53 -3.03 7.40 8.75
C GLU A 53 -4.55 7.52 8.53
N LEU A 54 -5.27 6.38 8.58
CA LEU A 54 -6.72 6.35 8.38
C LEU A 54 -7.47 7.21 9.42
N ILE A 55 -7.11 7.12 10.70
CA ILE A 55 -7.75 7.92 11.76
C ILE A 55 -7.52 9.43 11.55
N LEU A 56 -6.29 9.83 11.21
CA LEU A 56 -5.93 11.24 11.03
C LEU A 56 -6.64 11.86 9.82
N ALA A 57 -6.83 11.12 8.74
CA ALA A 57 -7.55 11.59 7.57
C ALA A 57 -9.08 11.63 7.76
N MET A 58 -9.66 10.72 8.53
CA MET A 58 -11.11 10.66 8.75
C MET A 58 -11.68 11.97 9.32
N ALA A 59 -10.94 12.63 10.22
CA ALA A 59 -11.37 13.89 10.83
C ALA A 59 -11.55 15.01 9.79
N HIS A 60 -10.82 14.97 8.68
CA HIS A 60 -10.99 15.95 7.61
C HIS A 60 -12.18 15.66 6.71
N GLY A 61 -12.75 14.46 6.76
CA GLY A 61 -13.97 14.15 6.01
C GLY A 61 -15.26 14.65 6.65
N THR A 62 -15.20 15.40 7.75
CA THR A 62 -16.39 15.86 8.49
C THR A 62 -16.54 17.38 8.52
N PHE A 63 -15.73 18.13 7.75
CA PHE A 63 -15.75 19.60 7.81
C PHE A 63 -17.00 20.26 7.23
N ILE A 64 -17.89 19.53 6.54
CA ILE A 64 -19.14 20.10 6.01
C ILE A 64 -20.22 20.31 7.10
N PHE A 65 -20.08 19.65 8.26
CA PHE A 65 -21.07 19.71 9.34
C PHE A 65 -21.08 21.04 10.13
N PRO A 66 -19.94 21.65 10.47
CA PRO A 66 -19.92 22.94 11.17
C PRO A 66 -20.45 24.08 10.30
N HIS A 67 -21.14 25.02 10.94
CA HIS A 67 -21.57 26.29 10.34
C HIS A 67 -20.58 27.40 10.72
N GLU A 68 -20.64 28.54 10.04
CA GLU A 68 -19.88 29.73 10.45
C GLU A 68 -20.23 30.15 11.88
N PRO A 69 -19.26 30.64 12.68
CA PRO A 69 -17.85 30.93 12.35
C PRO A 69 -16.89 29.74 12.55
N VAL A 70 -17.38 28.60 13.04
CA VAL A 70 -16.54 27.44 13.42
C VAL A 70 -16.01 26.69 12.18
N TYR A 71 -16.68 26.83 11.04
CA TYR A 71 -16.33 26.19 9.77
C TYR A 71 -14.84 26.34 9.39
N GLY A 72 -14.33 27.58 9.30
CA GLY A 72 -12.94 27.83 8.89
C GLY A 72 -11.90 27.26 9.86
N TRP A 73 -12.16 27.35 11.16
CA TRP A 73 -11.31 26.78 12.21
C TRP A 73 -11.28 25.25 12.15
N TYR A 74 -12.45 24.62 12.06
CA TYR A 74 -12.55 23.16 12.02
C TYR A 74 -11.92 22.58 10.76
N LEU A 75 -12.15 23.21 9.60
CA LEU A 75 -11.51 22.83 8.34
C LEU A 75 -9.98 22.91 8.45
N SER A 76 -9.45 24.00 9.00
CA SER A 76 -8.00 24.18 9.15
C SER A 76 -7.36 23.19 10.12
N VAL A 77 -7.99 22.95 11.28
CA VAL A 77 -7.48 21.99 12.28
C VAL A 77 -7.48 20.57 11.72
N THR A 78 -8.55 20.19 11.02
CA THR A 78 -8.63 18.85 10.43
C THR A 78 -7.70 18.71 9.22
N ALA A 79 -7.39 19.80 8.50
CA ALA A 79 -6.39 19.80 7.42
C ALA A 79 -4.97 19.53 7.95
N ILE A 80 -4.65 19.91 9.19
CA ILE A 80 -3.38 19.51 9.84
C ILE A 80 -3.34 17.98 9.96
N GLY A 81 -4.43 17.36 10.40
CA GLY A 81 -4.56 15.89 10.47
C GLY A 81 -4.36 15.23 9.11
N LEU A 82 -4.97 15.77 8.05
CA LEU A 82 -4.80 15.29 6.69
C LEU A 82 -3.33 15.38 6.22
N ASN A 83 -2.63 16.47 6.54
CA ASN A 83 -1.21 16.62 6.19
C ASN A 83 -0.31 15.63 6.93
N ILE A 84 -0.59 15.36 8.20
CA ILE A 84 0.12 14.31 8.95
C ILE A 84 -0.20 12.93 8.33
N SER A 85 -1.44 12.69 7.91
CA SER A 85 -1.81 11.48 7.18
C SER A 85 -1.04 11.37 5.85
N TRP A 86 -0.89 12.45 5.09
CA TRP A 86 -0.08 12.46 3.88
C TRP A 86 1.40 12.12 4.16
N ALA A 87 1.97 12.65 5.25
CA ALA A 87 3.33 12.32 5.64
C ALA A 87 3.47 10.84 6.01
N LEU A 88 2.51 10.30 6.78
CA LEU A 88 2.46 8.88 7.13
C LEU A 88 2.32 7.99 5.90
N HIS A 89 1.45 8.34 4.96
CA HIS A 89 1.26 7.64 3.69
C HIS A 89 2.59 7.46 2.94
N ASN A 90 3.36 8.54 2.81
CA ASN A 90 4.67 8.49 2.14
C ASN A 90 5.69 7.66 2.92
N VAL A 91 5.65 7.67 4.25
CA VAL A 91 6.50 6.79 5.08
C VAL A 91 6.10 5.32 4.92
N ILE A 92 4.80 5.01 4.85
CA ILE A 92 4.28 3.66 4.63
C ILE A 92 4.69 3.15 3.25
N ALA A 93 4.50 3.96 2.21
CA ALA A 93 4.95 3.69 0.85
C ALA A 93 6.47 3.44 0.78
N TRP A 94 7.26 4.27 1.47
CA TRP A 94 8.70 4.07 1.60
C TRP A 94 9.06 2.76 2.30
N MET A 95 8.44 2.45 3.45
CA MET A 95 8.69 1.20 4.19
C MET A 95 8.38 -0.04 3.35
N LYS A 96 7.32 0.03 2.54
CA LYS A 96 6.90 -1.04 1.63
C LYS A 96 7.87 -1.22 0.46
N ASN A 97 8.38 -0.12 -0.09
CA ASN A 97 9.30 -0.16 -1.23
C ASN A 97 10.78 -0.35 -0.81
N ARG A 98 11.12 -0.06 0.45
CA ARG A 98 12.49 -0.13 1.00
C ARG A 98 13.23 -1.45 0.73
N PRO A 99 12.60 -2.65 0.80
CA PRO A 99 13.29 -3.91 0.50
C PRO A 99 13.78 -4.02 -0.96
N PHE A 100 13.16 -3.27 -1.89
CA PHE A 100 13.47 -3.31 -3.32
C PHE A 100 14.38 -2.18 -3.78
N LEU A 101 14.56 -1.16 -2.94
CA LEU A 101 15.35 0.04 -3.25
C LEU A 101 16.80 -0.08 -2.77
N SER A 102 17.73 0.46 -3.56
CA SER A 102 19.11 0.69 -3.10
C SER A 102 19.16 1.73 -1.97
N ARG A 103 20.15 1.60 -1.06
CA ARG A 103 20.33 2.48 0.11
C ARG A 103 20.37 3.97 -0.25
N LYS A 104 20.98 4.32 -1.39
CA LYS A 104 21.04 5.72 -1.88
C LYS A 104 19.67 6.24 -2.30
N VAL A 105 18.92 5.46 -3.07
CA VAL A 105 17.58 5.83 -3.56
C VAL A 105 16.58 5.93 -2.40
N SER A 106 16.67 5.00 -1.44
CA SER A 106 15.86 5.02 -0.22
C SER A 106 16.09 6.28 0.62
N LEU A 107 17.34 6.75 0.72
CA LEU A 107 17.69 7.98 1.44
C LEU A 107 17.21 9.23 0.69
N ILE A 108 17.36 9.26 -0.64
CA ILE A 108 16.84 10.37 -1.47
C ILE A 108 15.32 10.47 -1.32
N TYR A 109 14.60 9.35 -1.38
CA TYR A 109 13.13 9.32 -1.24
C TYR A 109 12.68 9.99 0.06
N ILE A 110 13.20 9.57 1.21
CA ILE A 110 12.75 10.12 2.50
C ILE A 110 13.23 11.56 2.70
N THR A 111 14.40 11.92 2.18
CA THR A 111 14.93 13.29 2.26
C THR A 111 14.04 14.24 1.49
N THR A 112 13.59 13.86 0.28
CA THR A 112 12.70 14.72 -0.50
C THR A 112 11.31 14.85 0.13
N VAL A 113 10.77 13.80 0.78
CA VAL A 113 9.54 13.92 1.60
C VAL A 113 9.73 14.95 2.71
N ILE A 114 10.85 14.89 3.44
CA ILE A 114 11.13 15.82 4.55
C ILE A 114 11.25 17.28 4.06
N LEU A 115 11.86 17.49 2.88
CA LEU A 115 12.00 18.82 2.29
C LEU A 115 10.68 19.49 1.93
N CYS A 116 9.55 18.76 1.91
CA CYS A 116 8.23 19.32 1.63
C CYS A 116 7.54 19.93 2.84
N TRP A 117 8.04 19.68 4.06
CA TRP A 117 7.43 20.23 5.29
C TRP A 117 7.29 21.76 5.30
N PRO A 118 8.28 22.56 4.83
CA PRO A 118 8.12 24.01 4.75
C PRO A 118 6.95 24.43 3.85
N TYR A 119 6.75 23.75 2.73
CA TYR A 119 5.61 24.00 1.83
C TYR A 119 4.29 23.72 2.54
N TRP A 120 4.16 22.55 3.18
CA TRP A 120 2.92 22.18 3.88
C TRP A 120 2.60 23.09 5.08
N GLY A 121 3.63 23.59 5.77
CA GLY A 121 3.45 24.60 6.81
C GLY A 121 2.86 25.91 6.26
N LEU A 122 3.36 26.36 5.11
CA LEU A 122 2.83 27.53 4.41
C LEU A 122 1.41 27.29 3.90
N GLU A 123 1.12 26.09 3.40
CA GLU A 123 -0.20 25.71 2.88
C GLU A 123 -1.26 25.68 3.99
N ILE A 124 -0.94 25.17 5.19
CA ILE A 124 -1.84 25.20 6.35
C ILE A 124 -2.18 26.65 6.74
N TYR A 125 -1.18 27.54 6.73
CA TYR A 125 -1.40 28.97 7.00
C TYR A 125 -2.24 29.64 5.91
N ALA A 126 -1.96 29.36 4.65
CA ALA A 126 -2.70 29.88 3.51
C ALA A 126 -4.17 29.41 3.55
N ASN A 127 -4.41 28.13 3.85
CA ASN A 127 -5.72 27.54 4.04
C ASN A 127 -6.48 28.23 5.19
N PHE A 128 -5.86 28.36 6.36
CA PHE A 128 -6.45 29.05 7.50
C PHE A 128 -6.86 30.50 7.17
N THR A 129 -5.96 31.26 6.56
CA THR A 129 -6.22 32.66 6.21
C THR A 129 -7.25 32.82 5.11
N TYR A 130 -7.37 31.85 4.19
CA TYR A 130 -8.38 31.83 3.14
C TYR A 130 -9.78 31.58 3.69
N PHE A 131 -9.97 30.49 4.45
CA PHE A 131 -11.29 30.14 5.00
C PHE A 131 -11.74 30.99 6.19
N ASN A 132 -10.86 31.82 6.76
CA ASN A 132 -11.22 32.86 7.72
C ASN A 132 -11.32 34.26 7.09
N ASN A 133 -11.34 34.38 5.75
CA ASN A 133 -11.50 35.64 5.02
C ASN A 133 -10.44 36.71 5.34
N ILE A 134 -9.22 36.30 5.70
CA ILE A 134 -8.12 37.20 6.02
C ILE A 134 -7.31 37.53 4.76
N ASN A 135 -6.88 36.50 4.00
CA ASN A 135 -6.02 36.65 2.82
C ASN A 135 -6.32 35.60 1.74
N LYS A 136 -6.05 35.93 0.48
CA LYS A 136 -6.24 35.03 -0.67
C LYS A 136 -4.97 34.31 -1.15
N ILE A 137 -3.94 34.23 -0.30
CA ILE A 137 -2.63 33.63 -0.62
C ILE A 137 -2.77 32.18 -1.09
N PHE A 138 -3.77 31.46 -0.57
CA PHE A 138 -4.12 30.10 -0.97
C PHE A 138 -4.31 29.92 -2.48
N LEU A 139 -4.86 30.92 -3.19
CA LEU A 139 -5.03 30.84 -4.65
C LEU A 139 -3.70 30.83 -5.40
N THR A 140 -2.65 31.42 -4.82
CA THR A 140 -1.30 31.45 -5.41
C THR A 140 -0.50 30.20 -5.08
N THR A 141 -0.74 29.57 -3.93
CA THR A 141 0.00 28.39 -3.47
C THR A 141 -0.59 27.09 -4.01
N ARG A 142 -1.92 27.03 -4.18
CA ARG A 142 -2.67 25.86 -4.66
C ARG A 142 -2.15 25.23 -5.96
N PRO A 143 -1.73 25.97 -7.02
CA PRO A 143 -1.16 25.36 -8.22
C PRO A 143 0.15 24.59 -7.97
N MET A 144 0.86 24.88 -6.88
CA MET A 144 2.07 24.18 -6.48
C MET A 144 1.78 22.89 -5.70
N GLU A 145 0.56 22.69 -5.22
CA GLU A 145 0.15 21.54 -4.39
C GLU A 145 0.46 20.20 -5.05
N PRO A 146 0.13 19.96 -6.34
CA PRO A 146 0.41 18.68 -6.99
C PRO A 146 1.91 18.33 -6.98
N LEU A 147 2.78 19.34 -7.11
CA LEU A 147 4.23 19.13 -7.13
C LEU A 147 4.77 18.63 -5.78
N PHE A 148 4.23 19.14 -4.68
CA PHE A 148 4.67 18.76 -3.32
C PHE A 148 3.88 17.59 -2.73
N ARG A 149 2.81 17.13 -3.41
CA ARG A 149 1.93 16.06 -2.92
C ARG A 149 2.14 14.72 -3.64
N ASP A 150 2.30 14.74 -4.96
CA ASP A 150 2.06 13.58 -5.83
C ASP A 150 3.31 12.79 -6.33
N PRO A 151 4.52 13.36 -6.48
CA PRO A 151 5.67 12.65 -7.08
C PRO A 151 6.07 11.32 -6.42
N TRP A 152 6.04 11.24 -5.09
CA TRP A 152 6.45 10.04 -4.35
C TRP A 152 5.54 8.85 -4.58
N TRP A 153 4.25 9.10 -4.76
CA TRP A 153 3.29 8.04 -5.06
C TRP A 153 3.53 7.49 -6.46
N ILE A 154 3.69 8.36 -7.46
CA ILE A 154 4.06 7.96 -8.84
C ILE A 154 5.33 7.11 -8.83
N PHE A 155 6.36 7.56 -8.12
CA PHE A 155 7.61 6.82 -7.99
C PHE A 155 7.40 5.45 -7.34
N THR A 156 6.61 5.38 -6.28
CA THR A 156 6.34 4.13 -5.56
C THR A 156 5.65 3.11 -6.46
N THR A 157 4.60 3.54 -7.16
CA THR A 157 3.90 2.69 -8.13
C THR A 157 4.83 2.25 -9.25
N ALA A 158 5.55 3.17 -9.89
CA ALA A 158 6.49 2.83 -10.98
C ALA A 158 7.59 1.87 -10.53
N SER A 159 8.17 2.09 -9.35
CA SER A 159 9.18 1.21 -8.74
C SER A 159 8.65 -0.20 -8.48
N LEU A 160 7.41 -0.30 -8.00
CA LEU A 160 6.77 -1.59 -7.74
C LEU A 160 6.49 -2.36 -9.05
N PHE A 161 5.94 -1.69 -10.06
CA PHE A 161 5.78 -2.27 -11.40
C PHE A 161 7.10 -2.69 -12.05
N TRP A 162 8.14 -1.86 -11.93
CA TRP A 162 9.48 -2.17 -12.42
C TRP A 162 10.06 -3.42 -11.76
N THR A 163 9.93 -3.51 -10.44
CA THR A 163 10.41 -4.66 -9.65
C THR A 163 9.67 -5.94 -10.05
N ILE A 164 8.35 -5.87 -10.23
CA ILE A 164 7.55 -7.02 -10.70
C ILE A 164 8.06 -7.51 -12.05
N LYS A 165 8.22 -6.58 -13.01
CA LYS A 165 8.67 -6.93 -14.36
C LYS A 165 10.06 -7.56 -14.37
N ARG A 166 10.98 -7.05 -13.54
CA ARG A 166 12.37 -7.49 -13.49
C ARG A 166 12.58 -8.81 -12.76
N GLU A 167 11.98 -8.99 -11.60
CA GLU A 167 12.23 -10.16 -10.74
C GLU A 167 11.44 -11.39 -11.16
N TYR A 168 10.23 -11.20 -11.68
CA TYR A 168 9.30 -12.31 -11.88
C TYR A 168 9.23 -12.81 -13.33
N ASN A 169 9.65 -12.00 -14.32
CA ASN A 169 9.54 -12.30 -15.76
C ASN A 169 8.16 -12.86 -16.19
N PHE A 170 7.13 -12.66 -15.36
CA PHE A 170 5.77 -13.11 -15.54
C PHE A 170 4.96 -11.97 -16.14
N GLY A 171 4.01 -12.31 -17.02
CA GLY A 171 3.04 -11.33 -17.49
C GLY A 171 2.16 -10.86 -16.32
N LEU A 172 1.79 -9.58 -16.29
CA LEU A 172 0.87 -9.02 -15.29
C LEU A 172 -0.43 -9.83 -15.17
N TRP A 173 -0.86 -10.45 -16.28
CA TRP A 173 -2.03 -11.33 -16.31
C TRP A 173 -1.83 -12.63 -15.51
N GLU A 174 -0.71 -13.31 -15.70
CA GLU A 174 -0.38 -14.56 -14.99
C GLU A 174 -0.25 -14.28 -13.48
N LEU A 175 0.29 -13.12 -13.13
CA LEU A 175 0.39 -12.62 -11.76
C LEU A 175 -0.97 -12.43 -11.09
N VAL A 176 -1.94 -11.83 -11.80
CA VAL A 176 -3.31 -11.62 -11.29
C VAL A 176 -4.04 -12.96 -11.10
N VAL A 177 -3.82 -13.93 -12.00
CA VAL A 177 -4.43 -15.26 -11.89
C VAL A 177 -3.87 -16.03 -10.68
N VAL A 178 -2.56 -15.93 -10.44
CA VAL A 178 -1.90 -16.61 -9.31
C VAL A 178 -2.22 -15.92 -7.97
N SER A 179 -2.33 -14.58 -7.96
CA SER A 179 -2.68 -13.81 -6.78
C SER A 179 -3.69 -12.70 -7.12
N PRO A 180 -5.01 -12.98 -7.06
CA PRO A 180 -6.04 -12.02 -7.44
C PRO A 180 -6.04 -10.77 -6.55
N ARG A 181 -5.71 -10.92 -5.26
CA ARG A 181 -5.60 -9.81 -4.31
C ARG A 181 -4.48 -8.84 -4.66
N PHE A 182 -3.33 -9.37 -5.09
CA PHE A 182 -2.24 -8.55 -5.60
C PHE A 182 -2.62 -7.81 -6.88
N GLY A 183 -3.42 -8.44 -7.74
CA GLY A 183 -4.01 -7.79 -8.92
C GLY A 183 -4.90 -6.60 -8.59
N ILE A 184 -5.81 -6.76 -7.61
CA ILE A 184 -6.70 -5.69 -7.14
C ILE A 184 -5.89 -4.51 -6.58
N MET A 185 -4.83 -4.79 -5.82
CA MET A 185 -3.91 -3.77 -5.32
C MET A 185 -3.26 -2.98 -6.46
N LEU A 186 -2.72 -3.64 -7.49
CA LEU A 186 -2.13 -2.96 -8.65
C LEU A 186 -3.15 -2.12 -9.41
N ALA A 187 -4.37 -2.63 -9.59
CA ALA A 187 -5.45 -1.89 -10.22
C ALA A 187 -5.82 -0.64 -9.41
N ALA A 188 -5.91 -0.75 -8.08
CA ALA A 188 -6.14 0.38 -7.18
C ALA A 188 -5.00 1.41 -7.26
N MET A 189 -3.74 0.98 -7.39
CA MET A 189 -2.61 1.90 -7.60
C MET A 189 -2.75 2.66 -8.92
N CYS A 190 -3.06 1.98 -10.03
CA CYS A 190 -3.29 2.64 -11.32
C CYS A 190 -4.45 3.64 -11.25
N LEU A 191 -5.56 3.23 -10.63
CA LEU A 191 -6.76 4.05 -10.51
C LEU A 191 -6.51 5.30 -9.64
N SER A 192 -5.72 5.17 -8.58
CA SER A 192 -5.32 6.31 -7.75
C SER A 192 -4.49 7.35 -8.53
N ILE A 193 -3.63 6.91 -9.47
CA ILE A 193 -2.85 7.79 -10.34
C ILE A 193 -3.76 8.48 -11.36
N ILE A 194 -4.72 7.77 -11.95
CA ILE A 194 -5.68 8.37 -12.88
C ILE A 194 -6.44 9.50 -12.19
N PHE A 195 -7.01 9.25 -11.00
CA PHE A 195 -7.72 10.29 -10.25
C PHE A 195 -6.81 11.45 -9.84
N MET A 196 -5.56 11.18 -9.49
CA MET A 196 -4.57 12.21 -9.17
C MET A 196 -4.21 13.10 -10.38
N ILE A 197 -4.12 12.52 -11.58
CA ILE A 197 -3.90 13.29 -12.82
C ILE A 197 -5.12 14.16 -13.11
N VAL A 198 -6.34 13.61 -13.01
CA VAL A 198 -7.58 14.37 -13.21
C VAL A 198 -7.68 15.51 -12.20
N ASP A 199 -7.33 15.25 -10.94
CA ASP A 199 -7.27 16.25 -9.87
C ASP A 199 -6.26 17.36 -10.18
N THR A 200 -5.04 17.00 -10.58
CA THR A 200 -4.00 17.98 -10.97
C THR A 200 -4.46 18.85 -12.13
N CYS A 201 -5.08 18.26 -13.16
CA CYS A 201 -5.63 18.99 -14.29
C CYS A 201 -6.78 19.93 -13.88
N SER A 202 -7.58 19.55 -12.88
CA SER A 202 -8.62 20.41 -12.31
C SER A 202 -8.02 21.60 -11.56
N VAL A 203 -7.05 21.34 -10.67
CA VAL A 203 -6.34 22.37 -9.88
C VAL A 203 -5.62 23.39 -10.78
N LEU A 204 -5.05 22.94 -11.91
CA LEU A 204 -4.37 23.81 -12.88
C LEU A 204 -5.32 24.55 -13.84
N ASN A 205 -6.64 24.45 -13.64
CA ASN A 205 -7.66 25.01 -14.54
C ASN A 205 -7.51 24.55 -16.01
N ALA A 206 -6.97 23.37 -16.24
CA ALA A 206 -6.83 22.81 -17.60
C ALA A 206 -8.18 22.36 -18.17
N PHE A 207 -9.15 22.06 -17.31
CA PHE A 207 -10.55 21.84 -17.69
C PHE A 207 -11.36 23.12 -17.49
N SER A 208 -11.57 23.86 -18.58
CA SER A 208 -12.55 24.94 -18.60
C SER A 208 -13.94 24.34 -18.34
N SER A 209 -14.57 24.74 -17.23
CA SER A 209 -16.00 24.58 -16.91
C SER A 209 -16.58 23.16 -16.85
N LEU A 210 -16.78 22.64 -15.63
CA LEU A 210 -17.89 21.71 -15.32
C LEU A 210 -18.16 21.57 -13.82
N LEU A 211 -17.22 21.93 -12.92
CA LEU A 211 -17.41 21.88 -11.47
C LEU A 211 -17.01 23.20 -10.79
N PRO A 212 -17.69 23.61 -9.70
CA PRO A 212 -17.34 24.81 -8.93
C PRO A 212 -15.90 24.75 -8.40
N THR A 213 -15.17 25.85 -8.53
CA THR A 213 -13.79 26.00 -8.03
C THR A 213 -13.74 25.68 -6.53
N GLY A 214 -13.07 24.60 -6.15
CA GLY A 214 -12.91 24.18 -4.75
C GLY A 214 -13.72 22.95 -4.32
N VAL A 215 -14.62 22.42 -5.14
CA VAL A 215 -15.38 21.19 -4.85
C VAL A 215 -14.91 20.07 -5.78
N GLU A 216 -13.73 19.53 -5.48
CA GLU A 216 -13.08 18.50 -6.31
C GLU A 216 -13.16 17.14 -5.59
N PRO A 217 -13.98 16.19 -6.08
CA PRO A 217 -14.05 14.85 -5.49
C PRO A 217 -12.84 13.98 -5.82
N PHE A 218 -12.02 14.39 -6.80
CA PHE A 218 -10.98 13.56 -7.40
C PHE A 218 -9.81 13.27 -6.45
N TRP A 219 -9.31 14.27 -5.70
CA TRP A 219 -8.30 14.01 -4.67
C TRP A 219 -8.81 13.06 -3.58
N LYS A 220 -10.08 13.15 -3.17
CA LYS A 220 -10.69 12.25 -2.17
C LYS A 220 -10.69 10.81 -2.69
N LEU A 221 -11.09 10.62 -3.95
CA LEU A 221 -11.04 9.32 -4.61
C LEU A 221 -9.61 8.79 -4.70
N SER A 222 -8.66 9.61 -5.16
CA SER A 222 -7.24 9.24 -5.21
C SER A 222 -6.73 8.80 -3.83
N PHE A 223 -7.08 9.55 -2.78
CA PHE A 223 -6.73 9.26 -1.40
C PHE A 223 -7.33 7.94 -0.89
N ILE A 224 -8.61 7.68 -1.18
CA ILE A 224 -9.26 6.39 -0.83
C ILE A 224 -8.53 5.23 -1.51
N PHE A 225 -8.20 5.33 -2.79
CA PHE A 225 -7.48 4.25 -3.50
C PHE A 225 -6.06 4.07 -3.00
N LYS A 226 -5.36 5.16 -2.62
CA LYS A 226 -4.06 5.11 -1.95
C LYS A 226 -4.14 4.31 -0.64
N CYS A 227 -5.08 4.67 0.23
CA CYS A 227 -5.34 3.97 1.50
C CYS A 227 -5.76 2.50 1.30
N LEU A 228 -6.55 2.23 0.25
CA LEU A 228 -7.00 0.87 -0.10
C LEU A 228 -5.82 0.00 -0.49
N CYS A 229 -4.91 0.51 -1.32
CA CYS A 229 -3.66 -0.19 -1.62
C CYS A 229 -2.92 -0.51 -0.33
N ASP A 230 -2.89 0.43 0.61
CA ASP A 230 -2.13 0.23 1.82
C ASP A 230 -2.69 -0.86 2.73
N THR A 231 -4.01 -0.92 2.83
CA THR A 231 -4.75 -1.94 3.57
C THR A 231 -4.62 -3.32 2.91
N VAL A 232 -4.78 -3.42 1.59
CA VAL A 232 -4.67 -4.70 0.85
C VAL A 232 -3.24 -5.26 0.88
N ILE A 233 -2.22 -4.39 0.88
CA ILE A 233 -0.80 -4.81 0.96
C ILE A 233 -0.48 -5.53 2.27
N LEU A 234 -1.08 -5.12 3.39
CA LEU A 234 -0.81 -5.69 4.71
C LEU A 234 -1.19 -7.18 4.81
N ASP A 235 -2.29 -7.56 4.17
CA ASP A 235 -2.86 -8.89 4.33
C ASP A 235 -2.07 -9.97 3.55
N ASP A 236 -1.47 -9.60 2.41
CA ASP A 236 -1.03 -10.61 1.43
C ASP A 236 0.34 -10.37 0.78
N PHE A 237 1.04 -9.27 1.03
CA PHE A 237 2.28 -9.00 0.28
C PHE A 237 3.35 -10.08 0.46
N LYS A 238 3.57 -10.52 1.70
CA LYS A 238 4.56 -11.57 1.99
C LYS A 238 4.10 -12.93 1.47
N THR A 239 2.84 -13.26 1.69
CA THR A 239 2.23 -14.52 1.24
C THR A 239 2.24 -14.62 -0.29
N ALA A 240 1.87 -13.55 -1.00
CA ALA A 240 1.89 -13.47 -2.46
C ALA A 240 3.31 -13.55 -3.02
N LEU A 241 4.28 -12.84 -2.42
CA LEU A 241 5.70 -12.99 -2.80
C LEU A 241 6.20 -14.42 -2.61
N ASP A 242 5.86 -15.05 -1.49
CA ASP A 242 6.25 -16.43 -1.21
C ASP A 242 5.61 -17.40 -2.20
N HIS A 243 4.31 -17.23 -2.53
CA HIS A 243 3.64 -18.03 -3.56
C HIS A 243 4.24 -17.82 -4.95
N LEU A 244 4.59 -16.59 -5.32
CA LEU A 244 5.23 -16.28 -6.60
C LEU A 244 6.64 -16.84 -6.68
N ARG A 245 7.40 -16.76 -5.58
CA ARG A 245 8.73 -17.36 -5.48
C ARG A 245 8.65 -18.89 -5.61
N VAL A 246 7.71 -19.54 -4.93
CA VAL A 246 7.50 -20.99 -5.04
C VAL A 246 7.08 -21.37 -6.47
N HIS A 247 6.17 -20.62 -7.09
CA HIS A 247 5.77 -20.84 -8.48
C HIS A 247 6.94 -20.69 -9.46
N TRP A 248 7.75 -19.64 -9.30
CA TRP A 248 8.94 -19.40 -10.11
C TRP A 248 10.00 -20.51 -9.94
N MET A 249 10.27 -20.94 -8.70
CA MET A 249 11.18 -22.05 -8.43
C MET A 249 10.67 -23.36 -9.04
N ARG A 250 9.34 -23.61 -8.98
CA ARG A 250 8.73 -24.79 -9.63
C ARG A 250 8.84 -24.73 -11.15
N LYS A 251 8.63 -23.56 -11.77
CA LYS A 251 8.78 -23.37 -13.22
C LYS A 251 10.23 -23.61 -13.66
N LYS A 252 11.22 -23.03 -12.97
CA LYS A 252 12.64 -23.28 -13.23
C LYS A 252 13.05 -24.73 -13.03
N ASN A 253 12.58 -25.39 -11.97
CA ASN A 253 12.89 -26.79 -11.71
C ASN A 253 12.18 -27.74 -12.70
N GLY A 254 11.01 -27.37 -13.20
CA GLY A 254 10.30 -28.09 -14.25
C GLY A 254 10.99 -27.99 -15.61
N GLU A 255 11.55 -26.82 -15.96
CA GLU A 255 12.39 -26.67 -17.16
C GLU A 255 13.73 -27.41 -17.04
N LEU A 256 14.30 -27.53 -15.83
CA LEU A 256 15.50 -28.33 -15.58
C LEU A 256 15.28 -29.85 -15.74
N PHE A 257 14.04 -30.34 -15.58
CA PHE A 257 13.67 -31.74 -15.82
C PHE A 257 13.24 -32.02 -17.27
N VAL A 258 13.02 -30.97 -18.09
CA VAL A 258 12.68 -31.08 -19.52
C VAL A 258 13.85 -30.54 -20.35
N THR A 259 15.03 -31.08 -20.13
CA THR A 259 16.05 -31.14 -21.19
C THR A 259 16.12 -32.60 -21.65
N PRO A 260 15.45 -32.99 -22.75
CA PRO A 260 15.70 -34.29 -23.33
C PRO A 260 17.13 -34.27 -23.86
N LEU A 261 18.00 -35.08 -23.26
CA LEU A 261 19.24 -35.51 -23.87
C LEU A 261 18.88 -36.23 -25.18
N THR A 262 18.88 -35.48 -26.29
CA THR A 262 18.81 -36.06 -27.63
C THR A 262 20.15 -36.77 -27.90
N THR A 263 20.03 -38.06 -28.16
CA THR A 263 21.04 -39.12 -28.33
C THR A 263 21.80 -39.03 -29.68
N PRO A 264 22.85 -39.87 -29.95
CA PRO A 264 22.57 -41.18 -30.57
C PRO A 264 23.58 -42.34 -30.29
N HIS A 265 23.02 -43.56 -30.25
CA HIS A 265 23.54 -44.86 -30.72
C HIS A 265 24.89 -45.46 -30.23
N SER A 266 24.80 -46.62 -29.55
CA SER A 266 25.36 -47.92 -30.05
C SER A 266 25.02 -49.12 -29.13
N SER A 267 23.98 -49.87 -29.54
CA SER A 267 23.84 -51.35 -29.62
C SER A 267 24.19 -52.35 -28.49
N PRO A 268 23.62 -53.59 -28.55
CA PRO A 268 23.21 -54.39 -27.39
C PRO A 268 24.00 -55.71 -27.22
N HIS A 269 24.09 -56.23 -25.99
CA HIS A 269 24.37 -57.63 -25.59
C HIS A 269 24.47 -57.66 -24.06
N ALA A 270 24.14 -58.67 -23.25
CA ALA A 270 23.38 -59.91 -23.36
C ALA A 270 23.27 -60.49 -21.93
N HIS A 271 22.25 -61.32 -21.72
CA HIS A 271 22.25 -62.51 -20.86
C HIS A 271 22.04 -62.46 -19.32
N ARG A 272 21.06 -63.32 -18.94
CA ARG A 272 21.01 -64.27 -17.79
C ARG A 272 20.22 -63.80 -16.56
N VAL A 273 18.93 -64.14 -16.43
CA VAL A 273 18.33 -65.43 -16.00
C VAL A 273 18.46 -65.70 -14.49
N ARG A 274 17.30 -65.81 -13.82
CA ARG A 274 16.88 -66.77 -12.75
C ARG A 274 16.29 -66.05 -11.52
N ARG A 275 14.97 -66.00 -11.28
CA ARG A 275 13.96 -67.02 -10.84
C ARG A 275 13.97 -67.28 -9.32
N ASP A 276 12.75 -67.36 -8.79
CA ASP A 276 12.28 -68.01 -7.53
C ASP A 276 12.12 -67.04 -6.32
N ILE A 277 10.90 -66.62 -5.93
CA ILE A 277 9.79 -67.33 -5.23
C ILE A 277 10.06 -67.46 -3.72
N GLU A 278 9.33 -66.70 -2.87
CA GLU A 278 8.54 -67.25 -1.76
C GLU A 278 7.69 -66.17 -1.03
N THR A 279 6.39 -66.41 -1.07
CA THR A 279 5.27 -65.89 -0.26
C THR A 279 5.33 -66.39 1.19
N GLY A 280 4.81 -65.61 2.15
CA GLY A 280 4.39 -66.17 3.46
C GLY A 280 4.17 -65.14 4.56
N ASP A 281 2.89 -64.85 4.83
CA ASP A 281 2.32 -64.02 5.91
C ASP A 281 2.82 -64.33 7.34
N SER A 282 2.81 -63.34 8.25
CA SER A 282 1.80 -63.23 9.35
C SER A 282 2.12 -62.22 10.47
N GLN A 283 1.05 -61.51 10.91
CA GLN A 283 0.73 -60.85 12.21
C GLN A 283 1.56 -59.63 12.69
N ILE A 284 1.03 -58.39 12.75
CA ILE A 284 -0.02 -57.78 13.63
C ILE A 284 0.34 -57.77 15.13
N SER A 285 0.92 -56.67 15.65
CA SER A 285 0.24 -55.66 16.51
C SER A 285 1.21 -54.75 17.33
N PRO A 286 0.76 -53.54 17.73
CA PRO A 286 1.59 -52.43 18.24
C PRO A 286 1.56 -52.30 19.78
N LEU A 287 2.52 -51.57 20.38
CA LEU A 287 2.38 -50.68 21.57
C LEU A 287 3.75 -50.38 22.24
N THR A 288 4.25 -49.15 22.10
CA THR A 288 5.05 -48.42 23.12
C THR A 288 4.14 -47.91 24.26
N PRO A 289 4.61 -47.41 25.43
CA PRO A 289 5.98 -47.04 25.82
C PRO A 289 6.41 -47.49 27.24
N THR A 290 7.71 -47.39 27.56
CA THR A 290 8.17 -47.32 28.97
C THR A 290 9.20 -46.20 29.13
N LYS A 291 8.89 -45.31 30.08
CA LYS A 291 9.73 -44.19 30.52
C LYS A 291 10.81 -44.68 31.48
N GLY A 292 11.99 -44.06 31.38
CA GLY A 292 12.74 -43.59 32.55
C GLY A 292 13.98 -44.39 32.91
N SER A 293 15.16 -43.83 32.60
CA SER A 293 16.26 -43.80 33.57
C SER A 293 17.16 -42.60 33.32
N TYR A 294 17.32 -41.79 34.36
CA TYR A 294 18.21 -40.64 34.48
C TYR A 294 19.63 -41.10 34.82
N ALA A 295 20.63 -40.59 34.10
CA ALA A 295 22.04 -40.45 34.51
C ALA A 295 22.80 -39.89 33.29
N ARG A 296 23.72 -38.91 33.34
CA ARG A 296 24.41 -38.22 34.41
C ARG A 296 25.19 -37.08 33.76
N ALA A 297 25.36 -36.01 34.52
CA ALA A 297 26.12 -34.81 34.20
C ALA A 297 27.60 -35.11 33.87
N VAL A 298 28.18 -34.25 33.02
CA VAL A 298 29.58 -33.85 33.14
C VAL A 298 29.64 -32.32 33.10
N HIS A 299 30.05 -31.78 34.24
CA HIS A 299 30.46 -30.42 34.56
C HIS A 299 31.98 -30.36 34.42
N LEU A 300 32.55 -29.26 33.94
CA LEU A 300 33.95 -28.79 34.10
C LEU A 300 34.19 -27.69 33.05
N ASP A 301 34.72 -26.51 33.31
CA ASP A 301 34.96 -25.70 34.50
C ASP A 301 35.36 -24.30 34.00
N ASP A 302 35.27 -23.34 34.91
CA ASP A 302 35.60 -21.92 34.82
C ASP A 302 36.96 -21.57 34.20
N VAL A 303 37.01 -20.43 33.50
CA VAL A 303 38.20 -19.56 33.47
C VAL A 303 37.75 -18.09 33.58
N ASN A 304 37.93 -17.54 34.78
CA ASN A 304 37.99 -16.11 35.08
C ASN A 304 39.19 -15.45 34.39
N ILE A 305 39.00 -14.28 33.74
CA ILE A 305 39.63 -12.97 34.05
C ILE A 305 38.60 -11.88 33.70
#